data_AF-A0A661XV02-F1
#
_entry.id   AF-A0A661XV02-F1
#
_cell.length_a   1.000
_cell.length_b   1.000
_cell.length_c   1.000
_cell.angle_alpha   90.00
_cell.angle_beta   90.00
_cell.angle_gamma   90.00
#
_symmetry.space_group_name_H-M   'P 1'
#
loop_
_entity.id
_entity.type
_entity.pdbx_description
1 polymer ?
#
loop_
_entity_poly.entity_id
_entity_poly.type
_entity_poly.pdbx_seq_one_letter_code
_entity_poly.pdbx_strand_id
1 'polypeptide(L)'
;ITIRDTGGTDHLGFDKIGLPGFQLIQDEIEYNTRTHHTNMDNYDRLEMDDLKQMATIIATIVYHTAQRDEMMPREPVATVEKSN
;
A
#
# COMPACT_ATOMS: atom_id res chain seq x y z
N ILE A 1 -10.42 2.70 -5.11
CA ILE A 1 -9.41 3.77 -5.31
C ILE A 1 -9.79 4.90 -4.38
N THR A 2 -8.95 5.20 -3.39
CA THR A 2 -9.16 6.37 -2.52
C THR A 2 -8.56 7.61 -3.19
N ILE A 3 -9.25 8.75 -3.07
CA ILE A 3 -8.82 10.06 -3.59
C ILE A 3 -7.95 10.79 -2.55
N ARG A 4 -7.86 10.26 -1.32
CA ARG A 4 -7.11 10.87 -0.23
C ARG A 4 -5.79 10.16 -0.04
N ASP A 5 -4.75 10.95 0.21
CA ASP A 5 -3.46 10.44 0.64
C ASP A 5 -3.59 9.66 1.93
N THR A 6 -2.93 8.51 1.99
CA THR A 6 -2.92 7.64 3.15
C THR A 6 -1.56 7.72 3.83
N GLY A 7 -1.57 8.12 5.10
CA GLY A 7 -0.36 8.25 5.92
C GLY A 7 0.01 6.96 6.66
N GLY A 8 1.22 6.94 7.23
CA GLY A 8 1.57 5.98 8.30
C GLY A 8 1.91 4.56 7.86
N THR A 9 2.20 4.32 6.58
CA THR A 9 2.64 3.00 6.09
C THR A 9 3.87 3.11 5.17
N ASP A 10 4.51 1.98 4.87
CA ASP A 10 5.87 1.94 4.30
C ASP A 10 5.98 2.43 2.85
N HIS A 11 4.89 2.44 2.08
CA HIS A 11 4.90 2.90 0.69
C HIS A 11 5.38 4.36 0.55
N LEU A 12 5.17 5.19 1.58
CA LEU A 12 5.61 6.58 1.63
C LEU A 12 7.14 6.73 1.54
N GLY A 13 7.91 5.72 1.93
CA GLY A 13 9.37 5.74 1.81
C GLY A 13 9.84 5.71 0.35
N PHE A 14 9.12 4.97 -0.50
CA PHE A 14 9.41 4.86 -1.93
C PHE A 14 8.96 6.10 -2.69
N ASP A 15 7.75 6.58 -2.36
CA ASP A 15 7.16 7.79 -2.93
C ASP A 15 8.10 9.01 -2.81
N LYS A 16 8.70 9.21 -1.62
CA LYS A 16 9.66 10.30 -1.34
C LYS A 16 10.87 10.36 -2.26
N ILE A 17 11.24 9.26 -2.90
CA ILE A 17 12.38 9.17 -3.82
C ILE A 17 11.94 8.90 -5.27
N GLY A 18 10.68 9.16 -5.59
CA GLY A 18 10.10 8.98 -6.92
C GLY A 18 9.99 7.53 -7.36
N LEU A 19 10.07 6.57 -6.42
CA LEU A 19 9.83 5.17 -6.72
C LEU A 19 8.34 4.85 -6.48
N PRO A 20 7.69 4.08 -7.38
CA PRO A 20 6.30 3.68 -7.19
C PRO A 20 6.15 2.85 -5.92
N GLY A 21 5.43 3.39 -4.94
CA GLY A 21 4.99 2.71 -3.73
C GLY A 21 3.47 2.61 -3.72
N PHE A 22 2.93 1.44 -3.36
CA PHE A 22 1.48 1.22 -3.31
C PHE A 22 1.06 0.77 -1.92
N GLN A 23 -0.03 1.34 -1.43
CA GLN A 23 -0.80 0.78 -0.32
C GLN A 23 -2.10 0.20 -0.88
N LEU A 24 -2.40 -1.06 -0.55
CA LEU A 24 -3.68 -1.68 -0.84
C LEU A 24 -4.52 -1.63 0.43
N ILE A 25 -5.63 -0.91 0.36
CA ILE A 25 -6.48 -0.62 1.52
C ILE A 25 -7.68 -1.55 1.45
N GLN A 26 -7.86 -2.31 2.54
CA GLN A 26 -9.02 -3.15 2.76
C GLN A 26 -10.23 -2.30 3.19
N ASP A 27 -11.42 -2.86 3.06
CA ASP A 27 -12.61 -2.23 3.64
C ASP A 27 -12.42 -2.04 5.15
N GLU A 28 -12.92 -0.93 5.69
CA GLU A 28 -12.61 -0.58 7.08
C GLU A 28 -13.18 -1.57 8.08
N ILE A 29 -14.30 -2.25 7.81
CA ILE A 29 -15.02 -3.19 8.70
C ILE A 29 -15.17 -2.63 10.13
N GLU A 30 -14.21 -2.93 11.02
CA GLU A 30 -14.11 -2.41 12.40
C GLU A 30 -12.68 -1.94 12.75
N TYR A 31 -11.84 -1.71 11.75
CA TYR A 31 -10.41 -1.38 11.85
C TYR A 31 -10.19 -0.21 12.79
N ASN A 32 -10.70 0.97 12.42
CA ASN A 32 -10.48 2.20 13.17
C ASN A 32 -11.23 2.27 14.51
N THR A 33 -12.36 1.58 14.63
CA THR A 33 -13.28 1.76 15.76
C THR A 33 -13.10 0.73 16.87
N ARG A 34 -12.55 -0.45 16.57
CA ARG A 34 -12.52 -1.55 17.54
C ARG A 34 -11.24 -2.38 17.58
N THR A 35 -10.50 -2.50 16.49
CA THR A 35 -9.41 -3.49 16.38
C THR A 35 -8.03 -2.84 16.36
N HIS A 36 -7.80 -1.87 15.49
CA HIS A 36 -6.50 -1.23 15.29
C HIS A 36 -5.91 -0.65 16.59
N HIS A 37 -4.67 -1.03 16.90
CA HIS A 37 -3.95 -0.62 18.11
C HIS A 37 -4.69 -0.92 19.43
N THR A 38 -5.46 -2.01 19.46
CA THR A 38 -6.12 -2.49 20.67
C THR A 38 -5.78 -3.97 20.93
N ASN A 39 -6.13 -4.47 22.12
CA ASN A 39 -6.03 -5.90 22.41
C ASN A 39 -7.06 -6.77 21.65
N MET A 40 -7.93 -6.16 20.83
CA MET A 40 -8.89 -6.86 19.97
C MET A 40 -8.36 -7.13 18.56
N ASP A 41 -7.13 -6.72 18.24
CA ASP A 41 -6.43 -7.13 17.03
C ASP A 41 -5.90 -8.56 17.19
N ASN A 42 -6.78 -9.52 16.88
CA ASN A 42 -6.52 -10.94 17.08
C ASN A 42 -6.97 -11.77 15.87
N TYR A 43 -6.54 -13.03 15.86
CA TYR A 43 -6.78 -13.97 14.75
C TYR A 43 -8.27 -14.11 14.39
N ASP A 44 -9.16 -14.03 15.38
CA ASP A 44 -10.60 -14.21 15.17
C ASP A 44 -11.23 -13.05 14.40
N ARG A 45 -10.51 -11.95 14.17
CA ARG A 45 -10.95 -10.80 13.36
C ARG A 45 -10.58 -10.90 11.89
N LEU A 46 -9.89 -11.96 11.49
CA LEU A 46 -9.50 -12.16 10.10
C LEU A 46 -10.67 -12.65 9.25
N GLU A 47 -10.94 -11.94 8.16
CA GLU A 47 -11.87 -12.38 7.12
C GLU A 47 -11.11 -13.19 6.05
N MET A 48 -11.20 -14.52 6.15
CA MET A 48 -10.37 -15.43 5.35
C MET A 48 -10.59 -15.28 3.84
N ASP A 49 -11.79 -14.91 3.40
CA ASP A 49 -12.06 -14.73 1.98
C ASP A 49 -11.46 -13.42 1.44
N ASP A 50 -11.45 -12.36 2.25
CA ASP A 50 -10.78 -11.10 1.91
C ASP A 50 -9.26 -11.28 1.87
N LEU A 51 -8.70 -12.08 2.79
CA LEU A 51 -7.27 -12.42 2.76
C LEU A 51 -6.88 -13.17 1.49
N LYS A 52 -7.67 -14.16 1.06
CA LYS A 52 -7.41 -14.89 -0.20
C LYS A 52 -7.53 -13.97 -1.41
N GLN A 53 -8.53 -13.10 -1.43
CA GLN A 53 -8.72 -12.14 -2.50
C GLN A 53 -7.51 -11.19 -2.58
N MET A 54 -7.10 -10.61 -1.47
CA MET A 54 -5.98 -9.68 -1.42
C MET A 54 -4.66 -10.35 -1.81
N ALA A 55 -4.42 -11.58 -1.34
CA ALA A 55 -3.26 -12.38 -1.74
C ALA A 55 -3.24 -12.62 -3.26
N THR A 56 -4.39 -12.93 -3.86
CA THR A 56 -4.52 -13.12 -5.31
C THR A 56 -4.24 -11.84 -6.09
N ILE A 57 -4.75 -10.71 -5.63
CA ILE A 57 -4.52 -9.39 -6.25
C ILE A 57 -3.04 -9.02 -6.19
N ILE A 58 -2.41 -9.12 -5.02
CA ILE A 58 -0.98 -8.83 -4.84
C ILE A 58 -0.13 -9.73 -5.72
N ALA A 59 -0.38 -11.04 -5.72
CA ALA A 59 0.36 -11.98 -6.55
C ALA A 59 0.25 -11.64 -8.03
N THR A 60 -0.95 -11.26 -8.48
CA THR A 60 -1.21 -10.85 -9.87
C THR A 60 -0.43 -9.58 -10.23
N ILE A 61 -0.47 -8.56 -9.38
CA ILE A 61 0.26 -7.30 -9.60
C ILE A 61 1.77 -7.55 -9.66
N VAL A 62 2.32 -8.29 -8.69
CA VAL A 62 3.74 -8.61 -8.62
C VAL A 62 4.17 -9.41 -9.84
N TYR A 63 3.41 -10.44 -10.23
CA TYR A 63 3.69 -11.24 -11.40
C TYR A 63 3.74 -10.38 -12.66
N HIS A 64 2.68 -9.62 -12.95
CA HIS A 64 2.65 -8.78 -14.15
C HIS A 64 3.74 -7.71 -14.13
N THR A 65 4.03 -7.11 -12.98
CA THR A 65 5.08 -6.10 -12.86
C THR A 65 6.46 -6.71 -13.13
N ALA A 66 6.70 -7.93 -12.66
CA ALA A 66 7.95 -8.66 -12.91
C ALA A 66 8.11 -9.14 -14.36
N GLN A 67 7.01 -9.31 -15.11
CA GLN A 67 7.03 -9.74 -16.51
C GLN A 67 7.08 -8.57 -17.53
N ARG A 68 7.08 -7.31 -17.07
CA ARG A 68 7.15 -6.16 -17.99
C ARG A 68 8.57 -5.99 -18.55
N ASP A 69 8.66 -5.70 -19.84
CA ASP A 69 9.91 -5.29 -20.48
C ASP A 69 10.40 -3.92 -19.97
N GLU A 70 9.46 -3.05 -19.64
CA GLU A 70 9.72 -1.68 -19.19
C GLU A 70 9.36 -1.46 -17.73
N MET A 71 10.17 -0.63 -17.07
CA MET A 71 9.92 -0.17 -15.70
C MET A 71 8.55 0.50 -15.57
N MET A 72 7.97 0.43 -14.37
CA MET A 72 6.78 1.21 -14.04
C MET A 72 7.07 2.71 -14.17
N PRO A 73 6.09 3.54 -14.60
CA PRO A 73 6.23 4.99 -14.59
C PRO A 73 6.65 5.48 -13.21
N ARG A 74 7.60 6.41 -13.17
CA ARG A 74 8.16 6.97 -11.93
C ARG A 74 7.82 8.45 -11.86
N GLU A 75 7.56 8.92 -10.65
CA GLU A 75 7.40 10.36 -10.45
C GLU A 75 8.77 11.05 -10.51
N PRO A 76 8.85 12.27 -11.07
CA PRO A 76 10.07 13.06 -11.01
C PRO A 76 10.43 13.33 -9.54
N VAL A 77 11.61 12.91 -9.11
CA VAL A 77 12.13 13.32 -7.80
C VAL A 77 12.35 14.83 -7.86
N ALA A 78 11.70 15.58 -6.96
CA ALA A 78 12.01 16.99 -6.80
C ALA A 78 13.51 17.12 -6.52
N THR A 79 14.27 17.64 -7.49
CA THR A 79 15.65 18.02 -7.24
C THR A 79 15.61 19.14 -6.22
N VAL A 80 16.05 18.86 -5.00
CA VAL A 80 16.22 19.89 -3.98
C VAL A 80 17.22 20.89 -4.55
N GLU A 81 16.74 22.02 -5.07
CA GLU A 81 17.53 23.23 -5.26
C GLU A 81 18.14 23.52 -3.89
N LYS A 82 19.45 23.28 -3.76
CA LYS A 82 20.16 23.64 -2.53
C LYS A 82 20.02 25.14 -2.38
N SER A 83 19.24 25.58 -1.39
CA SER A 83 19.25 26.97 -0.96
C SER A 83 20.68 27.33 -0.54
N ASN A 84 21.31 28.21 -1.31
CA ASN A 84 22.60 28.83 -0.98
C ASN A 84 22.53 29.64 0.31
#